data_AF-G0NAI1-F1
#
_entry.id   AF-G0NAI1-F1
#
_cell.length_a   1.000
_cell.length_b   1.000
_cell.length_c   1.000
_cell.angle_alpha   90.00
_cell.angle_beta   90.00
_cell.angle_gamma   90.00
#
_symmetry.space_group_name_H-M   'P 1'
#
loop_
_entity.id
_entity.type
_entity.pdbx_description
1 polymer ?
#
loop_
_entity_poly.entity_id
_entity_poly.type
_entity_poly.pdbx_seq_one_letter_code
_entity_poly.pdbx_strand_id
1 'polypeptide(L)'
;MGVSTIGWIAVVVVTMTFGAQIVKSDPFCDDYIRCMEQLEIKQHECLSLDKNIRLRSSDSCSRQKWDKKLELNALHMRRAEVARDCVQRNHKDALLAESTLDDDMRKQCTSIHDKFKFTKNFSSEESTSAPVSSRKKRSVKRNKREARKNSNSKAAECRTAAKIWHKQCSALAKCCPLVEDCKQSTTEIMDQIYEGRHKLHDMHVNNCI
;
A
#
# COMPACT_ATOMS: atom_id res chain seq x y z
N MET A 1 -50.87 42.90 58.44
CA MET A 1 -50.12 41.64 58.53
C MET A 1 -50.05 41.07 57.12
N GLY A 2 -48.90 41.17 56.47
CA GLY A 2 -48.72 40.84 55.06
C GLY A 2 -47.36 40.17 54.84
N VAL A 3 -47.44 38.94 54.36
CA VAL A 3 -46.42 37.90 54.19
C VAL A 3 -45.27 38.34 53.27
N SER A 4 -44.01 38.13 53.69
CA SER A 4 -42.85 38.15 52.78
C SER A 4 -42.54 36.74 52.32
N THR A 5 -42.76 36.47 51.03
CA THR A 5 -42.30 35.26 50.33
C THR A 5 -41.01 35.59 49.60
N ILE A 6 -39.90 35.00 50.05
CA ILE A 6 -38.59 35.09 49.40
C ILE A 6 -38.58 34.08 48.25
N GLY A 7 -38.71 34.58 47.02
CA GLY A 7 -38.58 33.81 45.79
C GLY A 7 -37.10 33.52 45.49
N TRP A 8 -36.73 32.23 45.47
CA TRP A 8 -35.44 31.78 45.00
C TRP A 8 -35.45 31.71 43.46
N ILE A 9 -34.64 32.55 42.81
CA ILE A 9 -34.39 32.48 41.36
C ILE A 9 -33.31 31.42 41.13
N ALA A 10 -33.69 30.27 40.56
CA ALA A 10 -32.75 29.28 40.06
C ALA A 10 -32.20 29.76 38.71
N VAL A 11 -30.95 30.20 38.69
CA VAL A 11 -30.21 30.50 37.44
C VAL A 11 -29.77 29.17 36.85
N VAL A 12 -30.52 28.68 35.86
CA VAL A 12 -30.12 27.53 35.04
C VAL A 12 -29.09 28.01 34.02
N VAL A 13 -27.82 27.77 34.32
CA VAL A 13 -26.73 27.96 33.34
C VAL A 13 -26.81 26.81 32.35
N VAL A 14 -27.49 27.05 31.23
CA VAL A 14 -27.44 26.17 30.05
C VAL A 14 -26.05 26.31 29.43
N THR A 15 -25.13 25.43 29.84
CA THR A 15 -23.89 25.23 29.12
C THR A 15 -24.22 24.52 27.81
N MET A 16 -24.36 25.30 26.73
CA MET A 16 -24.29 24.77 25.37
C MET A 16 -22.87 24.22 25.17
N THR A 17 -22.70 22.93 25.49
CA THR A 17 -21.56 22.15 25.00
C THR A 17 -21.78 21.97 23.50
N PHE A 18 -21.34 22.96 22.72
CA PHE A 18 -20.99 22.72 21.32
C PHE A 18 -19.83 21.73 21.34
N GLY A 19 -20.18 20.45 21.29
CA GLY A 19 -19.25 19.39 20.97
C GLY A 19 -18.76 19.64 19.56
N ALA A 20 -17.66 20.39 19.43
CA ALA A 20 -16.81 20.29 18.27
C ALA A 20 -16.35 18.83 18.22
N GLN A 21 -17.05 18.00 17.44
CA GLN A 21 -16.49 16.76 16.99
C GLN A 21 -15.28 17.14 16.14
N ILE A 22 -14.12 17.20 16.79
CA ILE A 22 -12.83 17.14 16.12
C ILE A 22 -12.81 15.75 15.51
N VAL A 23 -13.37 15.62 14.32
CA VAL A 23 -13.05 14.51 13.43
C VAL A 23 -11.56 14.71 13.17
N LYS A 24 -10.71 14.04 13.94
CA LYS A 24 -9.31 13.83 13.59
C LYS A 24 -9.35 12.99 12.32
N SER A 25 -9.49 13.65 11.17
CA SER A 25 -9.13 13.04 9.91
C SER A 25 -7.64 12.77 10.01
N ASP A 26 -7.24 11.48 9.96
CA ASP A 26 -5.84 11.11 9.76
C ASP A 26 -5.31 11.95 8.57
N PRO A 27 -4.15 12.61 8.72
CA PRO A 27 -3.54 13.42 7.65
C PRO A 27 -3.34 12.59 6.37
N PHE A 28 -3.48 13.21 5.21
CA PHE A 28 -3.41 12.49 3.92
C PHE A 28 -2.04 11.83 3.69
N CYS A 29 -0.96 12.49 4.12
CA CYS A 29 0.41 12.00 4.09
C CYS A 29 0.62 10.80 5.02
N ASP A 30 -0.10 10.71 6.14
CA ASP A 30 0.00 9.55 7.04
C ASP A 30 -0.61 8.31 6.40
N ASP A 31 -1.75 8.46 5.73
CA ASP A 31 -2.32 7.34 4.99
C ASP A 31 -1.51 6.98 3.75
N TYR A 32 -0.83 7.94 3.13
CA TYR A 32 0.17 7.64 2.11
C TYR A 32 1.33 6.81 2.68
N ILE A 33 1.94 7.22 3.80
CA ILE A 33 3.02 6.46 4.46
C ILE A 33 2.55 5.05 4.80
N ARG A 34 1.40 4.93 5.45
CA ARG A 34 0.78 3.64 5.82
C ARG A 34 0.49 2.76 4.59
N CYS A 35 0.04 3.37 3.50
CA CYS A 35 -0.17 2.66 2.23
C CYS A 35 1.14 2.10 1.69
N MET A 36 2.20 2.92 1.69
CA MET A 36 3.52 2.51 1.20
C MET A 36 4.12 1.37 2.03
N GLU A 37 3.93 1.37 3.35
CA GLU A 37 4.31 0.25 4.22
C GLU A 37 3.57 -1.04 3.87
N GLN A 38 2.25 -0.99 3.70
CA GLN A 38 1.45 -2.16 3.31
C GLN A 38 1.84 -2.69 1.93
N LEU A 39 2.11 -1.78 1.01
CA LEU A 39 2.60 -2.12 -0.32
C LEU A 39 3.95 -2.84 -0.25
N GLU A 40 4.89 -2.35 0.57
CA GLU A 40 6.19 -3.00 0.78
C GLU A 40 6.01 -4.43 1.30
N ILE A 41 5.19 -4.62 2.34
CA ILE A 41 4.88 -5.95 2.90
C ILE A 41 4.34 -6.89 1.80
N LYS A 42 3.37 -6.41 1.02
CA LYS A 42 2.76 -7.19 -0.08
C LYS A 42 3.77 -7.52 -1.18
N GLN A 43 4.67 -6.60 -1.51
CA GLN A 43 5.70 -6.88 -2.51
C GLN A 43 6.73 -7.90 -2.01
N HIS A 44 7.13 -7.86 -0.73
CA HIS A 44 7.98 -8.89 -0.11
C HIS A 44 7.30 -10.27 -0.10
N GLU A 45 6.00 -10.31 0.21
CA GLU A 45 5.18 -11.52 0.12
C GLU A 45 5.22 -12.10 -1.30
N CYS A 46 4.99 -11.28 -2.34
CA CYS A 46 5.03 -11.75 -3.73
C CYS A 46 6.43 -12.22 -4.15
N LEU A 47 7.49 -11.54 -3.70
CA LEU A 47 8.87 -11.94 -3.97
C LEU A 47 9.19 -13.32 -3.38
N SER A 48 8.66 -13.64 -2.20
CA SER A 48 8.83 -14.96 -1.58
C SER A 48 8.19 -16.08 -2.41
N LEU A 49 7.02 -15.81 -3.01
CA LEU A 49 6.32 -16.74 -3.90
C LEU A 49 7.07 -16.90 -5.23
N ASP A 50 7.63 -15.82 -5.77
CA ASP A 50 8.34 -15.82 -7.06
C ASP A 50 9.71 -16.53 -7.00
N LYS A 51 10.44 -16.45 -5.87
CA LYS A 51 11.70 -17.21 -5.68
C LYS A 51 11.50 -18.72 -5.86
N ASN A 52 10.36 -19.24 -5.43
CA ASN A 52 10.01 -20.66 -5.57
C ASN A 52 9.71 -21.07 -7.03
N ILE A 53 9.44 -20.11 -7.91
CA ILE A 53 9.21 -20.31 -9.35
C ILE A 53 10.54 -20.28 -10.12
N ARG A 54 11.46 -19.34 -9.79
CA ARG A 54 12.77 -19.16 -10.46
C ARG A 54 13.61 -20.45 -10.54
N LEU A 55 13.67 -21.21 -9.43
CA LEU A 55 14.44 -22.45 -9.31
C LEU A 55 13.99 -23.58 -10.26
N ARG A 56 12.93 -23.37 -11.06
CA ARG A 56 12.34 -24.40 -11.93
C ARG A 56 12.75 -24.28 -13.40
N SER A 57 13.29 -23.15 -13.85
CA SER A 57 13.75 -23.01 -15.25
C SER A 57 15.14 -23.63 -15.44
N SER A 58 15.29 -24.42 -16.50
CA SER A 58 16.56 -25.07 -16.88
C SER A 58 17.33 -24.28 -17.94
N ASP A 59 16.68 -23.35 -18.65
CA ASP A 59 17.28 -22.59 -19.74
C ASP A 59 17.94 -21.30 -19.25
N SER A 60 19.13 -21.00 -19.78
CA SER A 60 19.94 -19.85 -19.38
C SER A 60 19.26 -18.52 -19.68
N CYS A 61 18.60 -18.39 -20.84
CA CYS A 61 17.89 -17.17 -21.24
C CYS A 61 16.71 -16.84 -20.30
N SER A 62 15.85 -17.81 -19.97
CA SER A 62 14.76 -17.54 -19.00
C SER A 62 15.31 -17.19 -17.63
N ARG A 63 16.41 -17.80 -17.18
CA ARG A 63 17.06 -17.41 -15.93
C ARG A 63 17.53 -15.96 -15.98
N GLN A 64 18.21 -15.54 -17.04
CA GLN A 64 18.65 -14.15 -17.21
C GLN A 64 17.46 -13.17 -17.23
N LYS A 65 16.38 -13.49 -17.97
CA LYS A 65 15.13 -12.69 -17.99
C LYS A 65 14.53 -12.57 -16.59
N TRP A 66 14.51 -13.67 -15.84
CA TRP A 66 14.03 -13.68 -14.45
C TRP A 66 14.91 -12.85 -13.51
N ASP A 67 16.22 -12.91 -13.69
CA ASP A 67 17.19 -12.17 -12.87
C ASP A 67 17.02 -10.66 -13.10
N LYS A 68 16.91 -10.24 -14.37
CA LYS A 68 16.59 -8.84 -14.70
C LYS A 68 15.23 -8.40 -14.19
N LYS A 69 14.21 -9.26 -14.23
CA LYS A 69 12.90 -8.97 -13.65
C LYS A 69 12.97 -8.81 -12.12
N LEU A 70 13.81 -9.60 -11.44
CA LEU A 70 14.03 -9.50 -10.00
C LEU A 70 14.78 -8.22 -9.63
N GLU A 71 15.81 -7.86 -10.40
CA GLU A 71 16.56 -6.60 -10.26
C GLU A 71 15.64 -5.38 -10.44
N LEU A 72 14.79 -5.39 -11.48
CA LEU A 72 13.80 -4.35 -11.71
C LEU A 72 12.81 -4.23 -10.54
N ASN A 73 12.39 -5.36 -9.97
CA ASN A 73 11.50 -5.37 -8.81
C ASN A 73 12.22 -4.76 -7.59
N ALA A 74 13.47 -5.12 -7.34
CA ALA A 74 14.26 -4.54 -6.25
C ALA A 74 14.41 -3.02 -6.39
N LEU A 75 14.61 -2.49 -7.61
CA LEU A 75 14.62 -1.04 -7.85
C LEU A 75 13.26 -0.39 -7.55
N HIS A 76 12.16 -1.05 -7.94
CA HIS A 76 10.81 -0.58 -7.60
C HIS A 76 10.55 -0.55 -6.10
N MET A 77 11.02 -1.56 -5.35
CA MET A 77 10.98 -1.58 -3.88
C MET A 77 11.79 -0.43 -3.30
N ARG A 78 13.04 -0.28 -3.75
CA ARG A 78 13.95 0.74 -3.24
C ARG A 78 13.41 2.15 -3.48
N ARG A 79 12.81 2.39 -4.64
CA ARG A 79 12.12 3.65 -4.92
C ARG A 79 10.99 3.93 -3.93
N ALA A 80 10.17 2.92 -3.65
CA ALA A 80 9.05 3.05 -2.73
C ALA A 80 9.52 3.37 -1.30
N GLU A 81 10.55 2.66 -0.84
CA GLU A 81 11.22 2.89 0.45
C GLU A 81 11.77 4.31 0.56
N VAL A 82 12.57 4.77 -0.41
CA VAL A 82 13.15 6.12 -0.40
C VAL A 82 12.08 7.20 -0.42
N ALA A 83 11.03 7.04 -1.24
CA ALA A 83 9.92 7.99 -1.29
C ALA A 83 9.18 8.08 0.06
N ARG A 84 8.92 6.94 0.70
CA ARG A 84 8.28 6.90 2.03
C ARG A 84 9.18 7.56 3.08
N ASP A 85 10.45 7.17 3.14
CA ASP A 85 11.41 7.69 4.12
C ASP A 85 11.57 9.21 4.01
N CYS A 86 11.53 9.75 2.79
CA CYS A 86 11.56 11.19 2.58
C CYS A 86 10.32 11.88 3.19
N VAL A 87 9.11 11.37 2.95
CA VAL A 87 7.89 11.95 3.53
C VAL A 87 7.90 11.82 5.05
N GLN A 88 8.33 10.67 5.57
CA GLN A 88 8.39 10.41 7.01
C GLN A 88 9.36 11.34 7.74
N ARG A 89 10.54 11.64 7.16
CA ARG A 89 11.51 12.59 7.73
C ARG A 89 10.98 14.02 7.77
N ASN A 90 10.15 14.40 6.81
CA ASN A 90 9.57 15.74 6.66
C ASN A 90 8.11 15.79 7.14
N HIS A 91 7.68 14.87 7.99
CA HIS A 91 6.27 14.69 8.36
C HIS A 91 5.62 15.98 8.91
N LYS A 92 6.37 16.80 9.67
CA LYS A 92 5.86 18.09 10.20
C LYS A 92 5.53 19.09 9.08
N ASP A 93 6.38 19.17 8.06
CA ASP A 93 6.17 20.04 6.90
C ASP A 93 5.02 19.52 6.05
N ALA A 94 4.80 18.20 6.04
CA ALA A 94 3.68 17.54 5.40
C ALA A 94 2.34 18.01 6.01
N LEU A 95 2.25 18.01 7.34
CA LEU A 95 1.07 18.49 8.07
C LEU A 95 0.79 19.97 7.80
N LEU A 96 1.84 20.80 7.73
CA LEU A 96 1.71 22.21 7.42
C LEU A 96 1.23 22.41 5.97
N ALA A 97 1.82 21.70 5.00
CA ALA A 97 1.42 21.80 3.60
C ALA A 97 0.01 21.26 3.34
N GLU A 98 -0.44 20.24 4.08
CA GLU A 98 -1.84 19.79 4.01
C GLU A 98 -2.83 20.83 4.55
N SER A 99 -2.41 21.63 5.54
CA SER A 99 -3.26 22.67 6.10
C SER A 99 -3.53 23.81 5.10
N THR A 100 -2.64 24.00 4.11
CA THR A 100 -2.75 25.02 3.07
C THR A 100 -3.40 24.53 1.78
N LEU A 101 -3.88 23.27 1.72
CA LEU A 101 -4.63 22.74 0.59
C LEU A 101 -5.93 23.52 0.37
N ASP A 102 -6.19 23.89 -0.88
CA ASP A 102 -7.46 24.49 -1.32
C ASP A 102 -8.66 23.56 -1.04
N ASP A 103 -9.84 24.14 -0.85
CA ASP A 103 -11.06 23.41 -0.50
C ASP A 103 -11.45 22.36 -1.56
N ASP A 104 -11.21 22.62 -2.84
CA ASP A 104 -11.53 21.66 -3.90
C ASP A 104 -10.55 20.47 -3.91
N MET A 105 -9.25 20.74 -3.70
CA MET A 105 -8.25 19.68 -3.51
C MET A 105 -8.54 18.87 -2.25
N ARG A 106 -8.93 19.52 -1.16
CA ARG A 106 -9.29 18.88 0.10
C ARG A 106 -10.48 17.94 -0.09
N LYS A 107 -11.55 18.35 -0.78
CA LYS A 107 -12.69 17.46 -1.11
C LYS A 107 -12.27 16.26 -1.96
N GLN A 108 -11.43 16.49 -2.97
CA GLN A 108 -10.92 15.42 -3.82
C GLN A 108 -10.11 14.40 -2.99
N CYS A 109 -9.24 14.89 -2.11
CA CYS A 109 -8.42 14.05 -1.25
C CYS A 109 -9.22 13.29 -0.21
N THR A 110 -10.25 13.90 0.38
CA THR A 110 -11.21 13.19 1.22
C THR A 110 -11.91 12.05 0.45
N SER A 111 -12.32 12.28 -0.80
CA SER A 111 -12.93 11.21 -1.63
C SER A 111 -11.96 10.06 -1.92
N ILE A 112 -10.68 10.35 -2.17
CA ILE A 112 -9.64 9.33 -2.36
C ILE A 112 -9.41 8.57 -1.05
N HIS A 113 -9.37 9.28 0.08
CA HIS A 113 -9.20 8.73 1.42
C HIS A 113 -10.31 7.76 1.82
N ASP A 114 -11.57 8.14 1.61
CA ASP A 114 -12.71 7.30 1.95
C ASP A 114 -12.72 6.00 1.15
N LYS A 115 -12.35 6.06 -0.14
CA LYS A 115 -12.17 4.86 -0.99
C LYS A 115 -11.05 3.96 -0.47
N PHE A 116 -9.98 4.54 0.08
CA PHE A 116 -8.86 3.81 0.64
C PHE A 116 -9.21 3.14 1.99
N LYS A 117 -9.94 3.82 2.87
CA LYS A 117 -10.45 3.24 4.13
C LYS A 117 -11.23 1.94 3.89
N PHE A 118 -12.06 1.90 2.85
CA PHE A 118 -12.76 0.67 2.46
C PHE A 118 -11.82 -0.49 2.11
N THR A 119 -10.64 -0.22 1.57
CA THR A 119 -9.65 -1.27 1.25
C THR A 119 -8.79 -1.69 2.44
N LYS A 120 -8.65 -0.85 3.47
CA LYS A 120 -8.01 -1.23 4.74
C LYS A 120 -8.73 -2.42 5.41
N ASN A 121 -10.05 -2.48 5.30
CA ASN A 121 -10.86 -3.58 5.82
C ASN A 121 -10.68 -4.91 5.06
N PHE A 122 -10.09 -4.90 3.86
CA PHE A 122 -9.77 -6.12 3.11
C PHE A 122 -8.53 -6.86 3.64
N SER A 123 -7.69 -6.21 4.44
CA SER A 123 -6.44 -6.81 4.94
C SER A 123 -6.59 -7.52 6.30
N SER A 124 -7.76 -7.47 6.93
CA SER A 124 -7.97 -8.02 8.29
C SER A 124 -8.71 -9.37 8.34
N GLU A 125 -9.16 -9.92 7.22
CA GLU A 125 -9.82 -11.23 7.20
C GLU A 125 -9.25 -12.15 6.11
N GLU A 126 -8.12 -12.81 6.39
CA GLU A 126 -7.85 -14.14 5.83
C GLU A 126 -6.93 -14.94 6.75
N SER A 127 -7.41 -15.20 7.97
CA SER A 127 -6.89 -16.22 8.88
C SER A 127 -7.99 -17.24 9.14
N THR A 128 -8.40 -17.98 8.11
CA THR A 128 -9.15 -19.23 8.31
C THR A 128 -8.17 -20.40 8.30
N SER A 129 -7.75 -20.73 9.52
CA SER A 129 -7.18 -22.03 9.89
C SER A 129 -8.18 -23.14 9.56
N ALA A 130 -7.89 -23.95 8.54
CA ALA A 130 -8.63 -25.18 8.27
C ALA A 130 -8.07 -26.34 9.14
N PRO A 131 -8.92 -27.19 9.73
CA PRO A 131 -8.49 -28.26 10.63
C PRO A 131 -7.89 -29.44 9.86
N VAL A 132 -6.83 -30.00 10.45
CA VAL A 132 -6.12 -31.19 9.96
C VAL A 132 -6.99 -32.43 10.16
N SER A 133 -7.42 -33.06 9.06
CA SER A 133 -7.98 -34.41 9.07
C SER A 133 -7.09 -35.35 8.25
N SER A 134 -6.70 -36.44 8.90
CA SER A 134 -5.78 -37.46 8.42
C SER A 134 -6.51 -38.54 7.62
N ARG A 135 -6.11 -38.82 6.37
CA ARG A 135 -6.20 -40.18 5.76
C ARG A 135 -5.45 -40.34 4.42
N LYS A 136 -4.48 -41.26 4.46
CA LYS A 136 -4.07 -42.30 3.48
C LYS A 136 -3.69 -41.94 2.01
N LYS A 137 -2.38 -42.05 1.76
CA LYS A 137 -1.64 -42.57 0.59
C LYS A 137 -2.46 -43.04 -0.65
N ARG A 138 -2.47 -42.24 -1.73
CA ARG A 138 -2.11 -42.61 -3.13
C ARG A 138 -2.14 -41.33 -4.01
N SER A 139 -1.20 -41.21 -4.95
CA SER A 139 -1.05 -40.13 -5.97
C SER A 139 -0.12 -38.92 -5.68
N VAL A 140 1.12 -39.20 -5.26
CA VAL A 140 2.19 -38.18 -5.15
C VAL A 140 2.45 -37.41 -6.48
N LYS A 141 2.14 -37.99 -7.64
CA LYS A 141 2.39 -37.35 -8.96
C LYS A 141 1.28 -36.38 -9.41
N ARG A 142 0.02 -36.57 -8.97
CA ARG A 142 -1.12 -35.69 -9.31
C ARG A 142 -1.21 -34.48 -8.37
N ASN A 143 -0.97 -34.69 -7.07
CA ASN A 143 -0.89 -33.61 -6.07
C ASN A 143 0.23 -32.60 -6.36
N LYS A 144 1.36 -33.02 -6.93
CA LYS A 144 2.43 -32.08 -7.31
C LYS A 144 1.99 -31.12 -8.42
N ARG A 145 1.17 -31.56 -9.38
CA ARG A 145 0.68 -30.69 -10.48
C ARG A 145 -0.37 -29.70 -10.00
N GLU A 146 -1.24 -30.10 -9.07
CA GLU A 146 -2.24 -29.22 -8.47
C GLU A 146 -1.64 -28.22 -7.50
N ALA A 147 -0.71 -28.64 -6.62
CA ALA A 147 0.06 -27.72 -5.78
C ALA A 147 0.87 -26.70 -6.62
N ARG A 148 1.37 -27.10 -7.79
CA ARG A 148 2.07 -26.23 -8.75
C ARG A 148 1.14 -25.22 -9.44
N LYS A 149 -0.07 -25.64 -9.84
CA LYS A 149 -1.07 -24.74 -10.42
C LYS A 149 -1.53 -23.72 -9.37
N ASN A 150 -1.73 -24.18 -8.13
CA ASN A 150 -2.09 -23.33 -7.00
C ASN A 150 -0.98 -22.32 -6.66
N SER A 151 0.31 -22.73 -6.61
CA SER A 151 1.41 -21.80 -6.34
C SER A 151 1.58 -20.72 -7.41
N ASN A 152 1.40 -21.08 -8.69
CA ASN A 152 1.44 -20.11 -9.79
C ASN A 152 0.22 -19.18 -9.78
N SER A 153 -0.97 -19.69 -9.40
CA SER A 153 -2.18 -18.87 -9.21
C SER A 153 -1.97 -17.84 -8.10
N LYS A 154 -1.49 -18.29 -6.93
CA LYS A 154 -1.18 -17.43 -5.78
C LYS A 154 -0.14 -16.36 -6.11
N ALA A 155 0.90 -16.71 -6.86
CA ALA A 155 1.89 -15.72 -7.30
C ALA A 155 1.28 -14.68 -8.26
N ALA A 156 0.39 -15.09 -9.17
CA ALA A 156 -0.30 -14.17 -10.08
C ALA A 156 -1.31 -13.27 -9.35
N GLU A 157 -2.06 -13.83 -8.40
CA GLU A 157 -2.97 -13.12 -7.50
C GLU A 157 -2.21 -12.08 -6.67
N CYS A 158 -1.08 -12.48 -6.05
CA CYS A 158 -0.24 -11.57 -5.29
C CYS A 158 0.25 -10.40 -6.14
N ARG A 159 0.78 -10.66 -7.35
CA ARG A 159 1.22 -9.59 -8.26
C ARG A 159 0.06 -8.65 -8.64
N THR A 160 -1.15 -9.17 -8.75
CA THR A 160 -2.34 -8.36 -9.05
C THR A 160 -2.71 -7.49 -7.85
N ALA A 161 -2.70 -8.05 -6.64
CA ALA A 161 -2.90 -7.30 -5.41
C ALA A 161 -1.85 -6.19 -5.22
N ALA A 162 -0.57 -6.49 -5.40
CA ALA A 162 0.51 -5.51 -5.33
C ALA A 162 0.34 -4.37 -6.36
N LYS A 163 -0.13 -4.68 -7.59
CA LYS A 163 -0.47 -3.64 -8.58
C LYS A 163 -1.61 -2.73 -8.13
N ILE A 164 -2.62 -3.29 -7.44
CA ILE A 164 -3.73 -2.50 -6.89
C ILE A 164 -3.20 -1.58 -5.80
N TRP A 165 -2.40 -2.10 -4.85
CA TRP A 165 -1.75 -1.30 -3.82
C TRP A 165 -0.91 -0.16 -4.42
N HIS A 166 -0.10 -0.43 -5.45
CA HIS A 166 0.66 0.60 -6.17
C HIS A 166 -0.23 1.73 -6.69
N LYS A 167 -1.34 1.39 -7.33
CA LYS A 167 -2.30 2.39 -7.85
C LYS A 167 -2.93 3.21 -6.74
N GLN A 168 -3.27 2.56 -5.62
CA GLN A 168 -3.88 3.22 -4.46
C GLN A 168 -2.90 4.18 -3.78
N CYS A 169 -1.68 3.74 -3.49
CA CYS A 169 -0.67 4.61 -2.88
C CYS A 169 -0.29 5.76 -3.82
N SER A 170 -0.25 5.52 -5.14
CA SER A 170 -0.04 6.59 -6.13
C SER A 170 -1.19 7.59 -6.21
N ALA A 171 -2.42 7.20 -5.84
CA ALA A 171 -3.53 8.14 -5.75
C ALA A 171 -3.43 8.99 -4.48
N LEU A 172 -3.12 8.36 -3.33
CA LEU A 172 -2.87 9.06 -2.06
C LEU A 172 -1.67 10.00 -2.14
N ALA A 173 -0.65 9.63 -2.90
CA ALA A 173 0.53 10.45 -3.14
C ALA A 173 0.19 11.85 -3.68
N LYS A 174 -0.88 12.01 -4.46
CA LYS A 174 -1.33 13.31 -4.97
C LYS A 174 -1.91 14.22 -3.88
N CYS A 175 -2.31 13.62 -2.76
CA CYS A 175 -2.87 14.30 -1.61
C CYS A 175 -1.82 14.63 -0.54
N CYS A 176 -0.58 14.19 -0.75
CA CYS A 176 0.54 14.51 0.11
C CYS A 176 1.46 15.51 -0.62
N PRO A 177 1.41 16.81 -0.31
CA PRO A 177 2.11 17.86 -1.06
C PRO A 177 3.64 17.65 -1.14
N LEU A 178 4.23 17.04 -0.10
CA LEU A 178 5.67 16.74 -0.06
C LEU A 178 6.13 15.66 -1.03
N VAL A 179 5.21 14.95 -1.69
CA VAL A 179 5.60 13.89 -2.61
C VAL A 179 6.37 14.43 -3.80
N GLU A 180 6.07 15.63 -4.30
CA GLU A 180 6.81 16.21 -5.43
C GLU A 180 8.26 16.54 -5.07
N ASP A 181 8.50 17.10 -3.89
CA ASP A 181 9.85 17.34 -3.39
C ASP A 181 10.59 16.02 -3.16
N CYS A 182 9.90 15.03 -2.59
CA CYS A 182 10.44 13.70 -2.36
C CYS A 182 10.67 12.89 -3.65
N LYS A 183 10.02 13.20 -4.77
CA LYS A 183 10.27 12.52 -6.06
C LYS A 183 11.68 12.78 -6.55
N GLN A 184 12.25 13.96 -6.29
CA GLN A 184 13.63 14.28 -6.69
C GLN A 184 14.63 13.26 -6.14
N SER A 185 14.42 12.82 -4.89
CA SER A 185 15.25 11.79 -4.24
C SER A 185 15.20 10.40 -4.90
N THR A 186 14.26 10.17 -5.82
CA THR A 186 14.06 8.89 -6.50
C THR A 186 14.35 8.92 -7.99
N THR A 187 14.81 10.05 -8.53
CA THR A 187 15.06 10.26 -9.96
C THR A 187 16.07 9.26 -10.54
N GLU A 188 17.24 9.13 -9.91
CA GLU A 188 18.27 8.16 -10.32
C GLU A 188 17.74 6.72 -10.32
N ILE A 189 16.92 6.35 -9.33
CA ILE A 189 16.31 5.02 -9.25
C ILE A 189 15.30 4.83 -10.39
N MET A 190 14.55 5.88 -10.75
CA MET A 190 13.63 5.84 -11.89
C MET A 190 14.36 5.66 -13.22
N ASP A 191 15.50 6.31 -13.41
CA ASP A 191 16.31 6.14 -14.61
C ASP A 191 16.84 4.70 -14.73
N GLN A 192 17.32 4.13 -13.62
CA GLN A 192 17.69 2.72 -13.57
C GLN A 192 16.51 1.77 -13.88
N ILE A 193 15.30 2.11 -13.44
CA ILE A 193 14.08 1.38 -13.78
C ILE A 193 13.80 1.48 -15.28
N TYR A 194 13.91 2.66 -15.89
CA TYR A 194 13.68 2.85 -17.32
C TYR A 194 14.66 2.04 -18.16
N GLU A 195 15.96 2.13 -17.85
CA GLU A 195 16.99 1.31 -18.52
C GLU A 195 16.74 -0.18 -18.32
N GLY A 196 16.42 -0.60 -17.10
CA GLY A 196 16.13 -2.00 -16.78
C GLY A 196 14.95 -2.55 -17.57
N ARG A 197 13.90 -1.74 -17.79
CA ARG A 197 12.76 -2.12 -18.63
C ARG A 197 13.15 -2.26 -20.09
N HIS A 198 13.95 -1.33 -20.62
CA HIS A 198 14.43 -1.39 -22.00
C HIS A 198 15.25 -2.66 -22.22
N LYS A 199 16.23 -2.93 -21.34
CA LYS A 199 17.05 -4.15 -21.39
C LYS A 199 16.19 -5.42 -21.32
N LEU A 200 15.18 -5.48 -20.45
CA LEU A 200 14.29 -6.64 -20.35
C LEU A 200 13.41 -6.82 -21.60
N HIS A 201 13.00 -5.72 -22.22
CA HIS A 201 12.27 -5.72 -23.50
C HIS A 201 13.16 -6.23 -24.64
N ASP A 202 14.39 -5.74 -24.75
CA ASP A 202 15.35 -6.18 -25.76
C ASP A 202 15.65 -7.68 -25.63
N MET A 203 15.81 -8.18 -24.40
CA MET A 203 15.96 -9.62 -24.15
C MET A 203 14.73 -10.43 -24.61
N HIS A 204 13.53 -9.84 -24.54
CA HIS A 204 12.31 -10.47 -25.05
C HIS A 204 12.31 -10.55 -26.58
N VAL A 205 12.69 -9.46 -27.25
CA VAL A 205 12.72 -9.37 -28.72
C VAL A 205 13.85 -10.24 -29.31
N ASN A 206 15.04 -10.19 -28.72
CA ASN A 206 16.24 -10.83 -29.25
C ASN A 206 16.48 -12.25 -28.69
N ASN A 207 15.57 -12.81 -27.88
CA ASN A 207 15.73 -14.13 -27.23
C ASN A 207 17.05 -14.31 -26.47
N CYS A 208 17.52 -13.25 -25.80
CA CYS A 208 18.80 -13.23 -25.09
C CYS A 208 20.05 -13.48 -25.96
N ILE A 209 19.98 -13.14 -27.25
CA ILE A 209 21.11 -13.13 -28.20
C ILE A 209 21.82 -11.78 -28.12
#